data_AF-A0A4Q5QPJ9-F1
#
_entry.id   AF-A0A4Q5QPJ9-F1
#
_cell.length_a   1.000
_cell.length_b   1.000
_cell.length_c   1.000
_cell.angle_alpha   90.00
_cell.angle_beta   90.00
_cell.angle_gamma   90.00
#
_symmetry.space_group_name_H-M   'P 1'
#
loop_
_entity.id
_entity.type
_entity.pdbx_description
1 polymer ?
#
loop_
_entity_poly.entity_id
_entity_poly.type
_entity_poly.pdbx_seq_one_letter_code
_entity_poly.pdbx_strand_id
1 'polypeptide(L)'
;MKHLLIGLLKLYRLVVSPLYGNVCRYYPSCSAYALRSVEFHGAVRGTWLAGRRLLRCHPWTPGGYDPVPGTPEWHEEQALLDATRSAGHAGHDHSTSDHSPVLQRVT
;
A
#
# COMPACT_ATOMS: atom_id res chain seq x y z
N MET A 1 19.15 -32.27 -10.66
CA MET A 1 17.84 -31.59 -10.74
C MET A 1 17.52 -30.64 -9.57
N LYS A 2 17.79 -30.98 -8.29
CA LYS A 2 17.56 -30.07 -7.13
C LYS A 2 18.52 -28.86 -7.07
N HIS A 3 19.75 -29.05 -7.50
CA HIS A 3 20.79 -28.01 -7.43
C HIS A 3 20.62 -26.88 -8.46
N LEU A 4 19.92 -27.14 -9.58
CA LEU A 4 19.55 -26.11 -10.57
C LEU A 4 18.50 -25.15 -9.98
N LEU A 5 17.52 -25.68 -9.24
CA LEU A 5 16.49 -24.87 -8.57
C LEU A 5 17.10 -23.98 -7.46
N ILE A 6 18.03 -24.53 -6.68
CA ILE A 6 18.73 -23.82 -5.61
C ILE A 6 19.72 -22.80 -6.19
N GLY A 7 20.37 -23.13 -7.31
CA GLY A 7 21.24 -22.23 -8.07
C GLY A 7 20.48 -21.04 -8.64
N LEU A 8 19.27 -21.26 -9.19
CA LEU A 8 18.40 -20.21 -9.69
C LEU A 8 17.86 -19.31 -8.56
N LEU A 9 17.55 -19.89 -7.40
CA LEU A 9 17.11 -19.15 -6.22
C LEU A 9 18.24 -18.29 -5.61
N LYS A 10 19.48 -18.80 -5.64
CA LYS A 10 20.67 -18.04 -5.25
C LYS A 10 21.03 -16.97 -6.28
N LEU A 11 20.90 -17.24 -7.57
CA LEU A 11 21.11 -16.26 -8.65
C LEU A 11 20.07 -15.13 -8.60
N TYR A 12 18.81 -15.43 -8.27
CA TYR A 12 17.78 -14.43 -7.96
C TYR A 12 18.15 -13.58 -6.73
N ARG A 13 18.57 -14.21 -5.62
CA ARG A 13 19.03 -13.47 -4.43
C ARG A 13 20.29 -12.63 -4.69
N LEU A 14 21.22 -13.09 -5.54
CA LEU A 14 22.49 -12.43 -5.81
C LEU A 14 22.37 -11.29 -6.84
N VAL A 15 21.39 -11.35 -7.76
CA VAL A 15 21.15 -10.32 -8.77
C VAL A 15 20.19 -9.23 -8.27
N VAL A 16 19.25 -9.56 -7.37
CA VAL A 16 18.31 -8.59 -6.77
C VAL A 16 18.93 -7.80 -5.61
N SER A 17 19.78 -8.42 -4.79
CA SER A 17 20.32 -7.80 -3.56
C SER A 17 21.26 -6.59 -3.76
N PRO A 18 22.06 -6.44 -4.85
CA PRO A 18 22.99 -5.33 -4.99
C PRO A 18 22.53 -4.18 -5.91
N LEU A 19 21.47 -4.35 -6.72
CA LEU A 19 21.05 -3.33 -7.71
C LEU A 19 19.91 -2.40 -7.25
N TYR A 20 19.24 -2.67 -6.12
CA TYR A 20 18.09 -1.90 -5.61
C TYR A 20 18.32 -1.32 -4.20
N GLY A 21 19.45 -0.62 -4.02
CA GLY A 21 19.54 0.41 -2.97
C GLY A 21 18.47 1.50 -3.14
N ASN A 22 18.28 2.36 -2.12
CA ASN A 22 17.22 3.38 -1.89
C ASN A 22 16.66 4.16 -3.11
N VAL A 23 15.91 3.51 -4.02
CA VAL A 23 15.18 4.17 -5.12
C VAL A 23 13.72 3.69 -5.19
N CYS A 24 13.11 3.44 -4.04
CA CYS A 24 11.70 3.06 -4.01
C CYS A 24 10.82 4.27 -4.28
N ARG A 25 10.07 4.21 -5.38
CA ARG A 25 9.11 5.24 -5.76
C ARG A 25 7.70 5.00 -5.21
N TYR A 26 7.48 3.80 -4.67
CA TYR A 26 6.24 3.43 -3.98
C TYR A 26 6.44 3.44 -2.48
N TYR A 27 5.39 3.85 -1.75
CA TYR A 27 5.32 3.74 -0.31
C TYR A 27 4.31 2.63 0.06
N PRO A 28 4.63 1.73 1.01
CA PRO A 28 5.94 1.49 1.61
C PRO A 28 6.97 0.98 0.60
N SER A 29 8.26 1.05 0.96
CA SER A 29 9.37 0.66 0.08
C SER A 29 9.24 -0.78 -0.41
N CYS A 30 9.83 -1.12 -1.56
CA CYS A 30 9.78 -2.48 -2.13
C CYS A 30 10.33 -3.55 -1.16
N SER A 31 11.33 -3.21 -0.34
CA SER A 31 11.86 -4.10 0.70
C SER A 31 10.88 -4.28 1.87
N ALA A 32 10.25 -3.21 2.34
CA ALA A 32 9.21 -3.28 3.37
C ALA A 32 7.98 -4.03 2.86
N TYR A 33 7.56 -3.78 1.62
CA TYR A 33 6.49 -4.52 0.94
C TYR A 33 6.84 -6.00 0.81
N ALA A 34 8.08 -6.33 0.46
CA ALA A 34 8.54 -7.72 0.34
C ALA A 34 8.49 -8.45 1.69
N LEU A 35 8.94 -7.80 2.77
CA LEU A 35 8.90 -8.34 4.12
C LEU A 35 7.45 -8.62 4.55
N ARG A 36 6.57 -7.61 4.44
CA ARG A 36 5.15 -7.74 4.77
C ARG A 36 4.44 -8.78 3.91
N SER A 37 4.75 -8.83 2.62
CA SER A 37 4.16 -9.82 1.71
C SER A 37 4.54 -11.25 2.08
N VAL A 38 5.79 -11.48 2.48
CA VAL A 38 6.25 -12.81 2.92
C VAL A 38 5.68 -13.18 4.28
N GLU A 39 5.53 -12.22 5.19
CA GLU A 39 4.96 -12.42 6.53
C GLU A 39 3.47 -12.81 6.48
N PHE A 40 2.67 -12.15 5.64
CA PHE A 40 1.23 -12.39 5.56
C PHE A 40 0.81 -13.44 4.50
N HIS A 41 1.54 -13.56 3.38
CA HIS A 41 1.19 -14.46 2.27
C HIS A 41 2.12 -15.67 2.12
N GLY A 42 3.17 -15.78 2.94
CA GLY A 42 4.16 -16.85 2.89
C GLY A 42 5.24 -16.67 1.82
N ALA A 43 6.31 -17.47 1.89
CA ALA A 43 7.53 -17.26 1.10
C ALA A 43 7.31 -17.30 -0.43
N VAL A 44 6.50 -18.23 -0.94
CA VAL A 44 6.29 -18.39 -2.39
C VAL A 44 5.43 -17.25 -2.96
N ARG A 45 4.26 -17.02 -2.35
CA ARG A 45 3.29 -16.01 -2.82
C ARG A 45 3.76 -14.59 -2.52
N GLY A 46 4.39 -14.38 -1.37
CA GLY A 46 4.99 -13.10 -0.97
C GLY A 46 6.15 -12.69 -1.88
N THR A 47 7.02 -13.63 -2.27
CA THR A 47 8.11 -13.35 -3.23
C THR A 47 7.57 -13.04 -4.62
N TRP A 48 6.50 -13.71 -5.07
CA TRP A 48 5.86 -13.41 -6.35
C TRP A 48 5.23 -12.00 -6.37
N LEU A 49 4.50 -11.62 -5.31
CA LEU A 49 3.92 -10.27 -5.14
C LEU A 49 5.01 -9.19 -5.14
N ALA A 50 6.04 -9.40 -4.33
CA ALA A 50 7.18 -8.50 -4.21
C ALA A 50 7.94 -8.37 -5.55
N GLY A 51 8.21 -9.49 -6.23
CA GLY A 51 8.88 -9.51 -7.52
C GLY A 51 8.11 -8.76 -8.59
N ARG A 52 6.79 -8.94 -8.66
CA ARG A 52 5.93 -8.21 -9.62
C ARG A 52 5.90 -6.71 -9.35
N ARG A 53 6.00 -6.27 -8.09
CA ARG A 53 6.09 -4.83 -7.76
C ARG A 53 7.48 -4.27 -8.04
N LEU A 54 8.53 -5.03 -7.76
CA LEU A 54 9.90 -4.63 -8.04
C LEU A 54 10.14 -4.46 -9.56
N LEU A 55 9.59 -5.36 -10.39
CA LEU A 55 9.63 -5.24 -11.85
C LEU A 55 8.92 -3.97 -12.38
N ARG A 56 7.97 -3.42 -11.61
CA ARG A 56 7.26 -2.17 -11.93
C ARG A 56 7.93 -0.93 -11.33
N CYS A 57 8.92 -1.09 -10.46
CA CYS A 57 9.57 0.02 -9.76
C CYS A 57 10.66 0.68 -10.64
N HIS A 58 10.29 1.27 -11.77
CA HIS A 58 11.21 1.99 -12.66
C HIS A 58 11.17 3.51 -12.42
N PRO A 59 12.24 4.28 -12.68
CA PRO A 59 12.30 5.72 -12.38
C PRO A 59 11.25 6.56 -13.12
N TRP A 60 10.69 6.05 -14.22
CA TRP A 60 9.62 6.69 -15.00
C TRP A 60 8.20 6.41 -14.49
N THR A 61 8.02 5.64 -13.40
CA THR A 61 6.69 5.48 -12.79
C THR A 61 6.39 6.68 -11.91
N PRO A 62 5.16 7.24 -11.87
CA PRO A 62 4.82 8.32 -10.95
C PRO A 62 5.04 7.91 -9.48
N GLY A 63 5.01 6.61 -9.17
CA GLY A 63 4.99 6.13 -7.79
C GLY A 63 3.61 6.25 -7.18
N GLY A 64 3.50 5.91 -5.91
CA GLY A 64 2.24 5.99 -5.19
C GLY A 64 2.21 5.17 -3.92
N TYR A 65 1.10 5.29 -3.20
CA TYR A 65 0.80 4.42 -2.07
C TYR A 65 0.21 3.12 -2.57
N ASP A 66 0.76 1.99 -2.15
CA ASP A 66 0.28 0.65 -2.49
C ASP A 66 0.54 -0.26 -1.26
N PRO A 67 -0.42 -0.41 -0.34
CA PRO A 67 -0.29 -1.32 0.80
C PRO A 67 -0.39 -2.79 0.36
N VAL A 68 0.16 -3.71 1.16
CA VAL A 68 0.03 -5.16 0.89
C VAL A 68 -1.43 -5.56 1.13
N PRO A 69 -2.11 -6.20 0.15
CA PRO A 69 -3.49 -6.64 0.34
C PRO A 69 -3.64 -7.60 1.53
N GLY A 70 -4.67 -7.40 2.36
CA GLY A 70 -4.97 -8.26 3.52
C GLY A 70 -4.13 -7.99 4.77
N THR A 71 -3.42 -6.85 4.81
CA THR A 71 -2.77 -6.36 6.03
C THR A 71 -3.68 -5.38 6.79
N PRO A 72 -3.45 -5.15 8.09
CA PRO A 72 -4.25 -4.19 8.87
C PRO A 72 -4.32 -2.81 8.21
N GLU A 73 -3.19 -2.32 7.69
CA GLU A 73 -3.11 -1.04 6.98
C GLU A 73 -3.99 -1.00 5.71
N TRP A 74 -4.20 -2.13 5.03
CA TRP A 74 -5.09 -2.24 3.88
C TRP A 74 -6.57 -2.15 4.28
N HIS A 75 -6.94 -2.72 5.44
CA HIS A 75 -8.31 -2.68 5.95
C HIS A 75 -8.68 -1.32 6.52
N GLU A 76 -7.77 -0.69 7.26
CA GLU A 76 -7.96 0.67 7.78
C GLU A 76 -8.18 1.66 6.63
N GLU A 77 -7.37 1.58 5.57
CA GLU A 77 -7.56 2.43 4.40
C GLU A 77 -8.92 2.22 3.73
N GLN A 78 -9.37 0.98 3.60
CA GLN A 78 -10.70 0.70 3.04
C GLN A 78 -11.82 1.29 3.88
N ALA A 79 -11.74 1.13 5.20
CA ALA A 79 -12.71 1.72 6.11
C ALA A 79 -12.72 3.26 5.99
N LEU A 80 -11.57 3.90 5.85
CA LEU A 80 -11.47 5.35 5.64
C LEU A 80 -12.07 5.79 4.30
N LEU A 81 -11.80 5.04 3.22
CA LEU A 81 -12.35 5.31 1.88
C LEU A 81 -13.87 5.14 1.86
N ASP A 82 -14.39 4.09 2.50
CA ASP A 82 -15.82 3.81 2.60
C ASP A 82 -16.54 4.85 3.48
N ALA A 83 -15.92 5.29 4.58
CA ALA A 83 -16.42 6.39 5.40
C ALA A 83 -16.46 7.71 4.61
N THR A 84 -15.41 8.01 3.84
CA THR A 84 -15.34 9.23 3.00
C THR A 84 -16.42 9.22 1.91
N ARG A 85 -16.62 8.07 1.25
CA ARG A 85 -17.70 7.89 0.26
C ARG A 85 -19.08 8.06 0.88
N SER A 86 -19.29 7.51 2.06
CA SER A 86 -20.58 7.58 2.77
C SER A 86 -20.90 9.02 3.19
N ALA A 87 -19.91 9.77 3.68
CA ALA A 87 -20.07 11.19 4.01
C ALA A 87 -20.36 12.05 2.76
N GLY A 88 -19.74 11.73 1.62
CA GLY A 88 -20.02 12.40 0.34
C GLY A 88 -21.43 12.14 -0.21
N HIS A 89 -22.03 10.99 0.11
CA HIS A 89 -23.41 10.67 -0.29
C HIS A 89 -24.47 11.28 0.65
N ALA A 90 -24.16 11.41 1.95
CA ALA A 90 -25.01 12.10 2.93
C ALA A 90 -25.06 13.64 2.76
N GLY A 91 -24.24 14.20 1.86
CA GLY A 91 -24.18 15.64 1.56
C GLY A 91 -25.25 16.16 0.58
N HIS A 92 -26.15 15.30 0.08
CA HIS A 92 -27.21 15.72 -0.86
C HIS A 92 -28.61 15.84 -0.25
N ASP A 93 -28.71 15.79 1.09
CA ASP A 93 -30.00 15.77 1.79
C ASP A 93 -29.99 16.67 3.03
N HIS A 94 -29.63 17.95 2.86
CA HIS A 94 -30.16 19.01 3.75
C HIS A 94 -30.11 20.41 3.14
N SER A 95 -31.05 20.70 2.24
CA SER A 95 -31.61 22.04 2.11
C SER A 95 -32.82 22.14 3.03
N THR A 96 -32.62 22.25 4.34
CA THR A 96 -33.65 22.74 5.25
C THR A 96 -33.02 23.46 6.45
N SER A 97 -33.39 24.73 6.58
CA SER A 97 -33.68 25.40 7.85
C SER A 97 -32.53 25.67 8.83
N ASP A 98 -32.05 26.90 8.77
CA ASP A 98 -32.30 27.88 9.85
C ASP A 98 -32.11 27.40 11.30
N HIS A 99 -30.94 27.66 11.87
CA HIS A 99 -30.79 28.47 13.09
C HIS A 99 -29.32 28.49 13.52
N SER A 100 -28.72 29.67 13.44
CA SER A 100 -27.48 29.99 14.15
C SER A 100 -27.85 30.73 15.44
N PRO A 101 -27.58 30.15 16.65
CA PRO A 101 -27.59 30.94 17.87
C PRO A 101 -26.30 30.68 18.66
N VAL A 102 -25.14 31.04 18.10
CA VAL A 102 -23.90 31.14 18.89
C VAL A 102 -23.24 32.50 18.65
N LEU A 103 -24.04 33.56 18.74
CA LEU A 103 -23.55 34.90 19.08
C LEU A 103 -23.61 35.06 20.60
N GLN A 104 -22.47 34.73 21.21
CA GLN A 104 -21.80 35.52 22.24
C GLN A 104 -22.69 36.28 23.24
N ARG A 105 -23.10 35.60 24.31
CA ARG A 105 -23.28 36.22 25.64
C ARG A 105 -22.02 36.03 26.47
N VAL A 106 -20.94 36.72 26.13
CA VAL A 106 -19.85 37.05 27.07
C VAL A 106 -19.22 38.36 26.59
N THR A 107 -19.82 39.48 26.98
CA THR A 107 -19.20 40.79 27.29
C THR A 107 -20.32 41.74 27.65
#